data_AF-A0A936M0W5-F1
#
_entry.id   AF-A0A936M0W5-F1
#
_cell.length_a   1.000
_cell.length_b   1.000
_cell.length_c   1.000
_cell.angle_alpha   90.00
_cell.angle_beta   90.00
_cell.angle_gamma   90.00
#
_symmetry.space_group_name_H-M   'P 1'
#
loop_
_entity.id
_entity.type
_entity.pdbx_description
1 polymer ?
#
loop_
_entity_poly.entity_id
_entity_poly.type
_entity_poly.pdbx_seq_one_letter_code
_entity_poly.pdbx_strand_id
1 'polypeptide(L)'
;MDLFRSRQSAGVERISRIKEWVATQFDLGPDAVVMVSEVRCSEPGCPPLETIIAVLEGCGDRRQAKLHKAVQEIDANDIAGITFGP
;
A
#
# COMPACT_ATOMS: atom_id res chain seq x y z
N MET A 1 -28.76 -8.96 5.54
CA MET A 1 -27.86 -7.79 5.38
C MET A 1 -26.54 -8.11 6.09
N ASP A 2 -25.49 -7.29 6.00
CA ASP A 2 -24.17 -7.45 6.66
C ASP A 2 -23.04 -8.22 5.93
N LEU A 3 -23.09 -8.36 4.60
CA LEU A 3 -21.90 -8.80 3.83
C LEU A 3 -20.90 -7.66 3.56
N PHE A 4 -21.33 -6.40 3.72
CA PHE A 4 -20.53 -5.22 3.37
C PHE A 4 -19.51 -4.84 4.45
N ARG A 5 -19.80 -5.07 5.75
CA ARG A 5 -18.90 -4.69 6.85
C ARG A 5 -17.68 -5.61 6.93
N SER A 6 -17.88 -6.92 6.78
CA SER A 6 -16.79 -7.90 6.87
C SER A 6 -15.70 -7.69 5.80
N ARG A 7 -16.12 -7.34 4.56
CA ARG A 7 -15.18 -7.07 3.46
C ARG A 7 -14.41 -5.76 3.65
N GLN A 8 -15.02 -4.76 4.28
CA GLN A 8 -14.35 -3.50 4.64
C GLN A 8 -13.29 -3.73 5.72
N SER A 9 -13.61 -4.51 6.75
CA SER A 9 -12.67 -4.86 7.84
C SER A 9 -11.44 -5.62 7.33
N ALA A 10 -11.64 -6.57 6.41
CA ALA A 10 -10.53 -7.32 5.80
C ALA A 10 -9.55 -6.41 5.04
N GLY A 11 -10.07 -5.39 4.34
CA GLY A 11 -9.24 -4.39 3.65
C GLY A 11 -8.44 -3.53 4.63
N VAL A 12 -9.05 -3.12 5.75
CA VAL A 12 -8.36 -2.32 6.78
C VAL A 12 -7.22 -3.12 7.42
N GLU A 13 -7.43 -4.39 7.77
CA GLU A 13 -6.38 -5.22 8.37
C GLU A 13 -5.21 -5.44 7.40
N ARG A 14 -5.50 -5.64 6.11
CA ARG A 14 -4.47 -5.78 5.09
C ARG A 14 -3.67 -4.50 4.90
N ILE A 15 -4.34 -3.35 4.83
CA ILE A 15 -3.69 -2.04 4.75
C ILE A 15 -2.80 -1.80 5.97
N SER A 16 -3.26 -2.10 7.18
CA SER A 16 -2.45 -1.97 8.39
C SER A 16 -1.18 -2.81 8.32
N ARG A 17 -1.27 -4.09 7.91
CA ARG A 17 -0.09 -4.94 7.73
C ARG A 17 0.90 -4.38 6.71
N ILE A 18 0.40 -3.88 5.58
CA ILE A 18 1.27 -3.27 4.56
C ILE A 18 2.00 -2.06 5.14
N LYS A 19 1.30 -1.20 5.89
CA LYS A 19 1.92 -0.05 6.56
C LYS A 19 2.99 -0.48 7.55
N GLU A 20 2.74 -1.51 8.34
CA GLU A 20 3.72 -2.07 9.29
C GLU A 20 4.94 -2.63 8.57
N TRP A 21 4.75 -3.39 7.49
CA TRP A 21 5.86 -3.91 6.68
C TRP A 21 6.68 -2.77 6.08
N VAL A 22 6.03 -1.76 5.50
CA VAL A 22 6.73 -0.60 4.92
C VAL A 22 7.48 0.17 6.01
N ALA A 23 6.85 0.45 7.15
CA ALA A 23 7.50 1.13 8.27
C ALA A 23 8.73 0.37 8.78
N THR A 24 8.63 -0.96 8.89
CA THR A 24 9.72 -1.82 9.37
C THR A 24 10.84 -1.97 8.34
N GLN A 25 10.51 -2.17 7.06
CA GLN A 25 11.49 -2.40 5.99
C GLN A 25 12.30 -1.13 5.66
N PHE A 26 11.66 0.03 5.74
CA PHE A 26 12.26 1.31 5.36
C PHE A 26 12.72 2.13 6.56
N ASP A 27 12.70 1.56 7.77
CA ASP A 27 13.06 2.20 9.04
C ASP A 27 12.44 3.60 9.18
N LEU A 28 11.14 3.68 8.88
CA LEU A 28 10.43 4.95 8.83
C LEU A 28 10.36 5.57 10.23
N GLY A 29 10.71 6.85 10.34
CA GLY A 29 10.65 7.58 11.59
C GLY A 29 9.22 7.74 12.14
N PRO A 30 9.06 8.15 13.41
CA PRO A 30 7.73 8.33 14.02
C PRO A 30 6.89 9.46 13.38
N ASP A 31 7.53 10.36 12.62
CA ASP A 31 6.89 11.43 11.87
C ASP A 31 6.48 10.98 10.44
N ALA A 32 6.86 9.77 10.05
CA ALA A 32 6.56 9.23 8.73
C ALA A 32 5.10 8.81 8.62
N VAL A 33 4.44 9.23 7.55
CA VAL A 33 3.06 8.87 7.24
C VAL A 33 3.01 7.93 6.06
N VAL A 34 2.59 6.68 6.30
CA VAL A 34 2.36 5.69 5.24
C VAL A 34 0.89 5.70 4.82
N MET A 35 0.65 6.05 3.56
CA MET A 35 -0.64 6.00 2.89
C MET A 35 -0.66 4.83 1.91
N VAL A 36 -1.74 4.05 1.94
CA VAL A 36 -1.94 2.91 1.02
C VAL A 36 -3.30 3.11 0.38
N SER A 37 -3.32 3.20 -0.95
CA SER A 37 -4.50 3.47 -1.75
C SER A 37 -4.60 2.48 -2.89
N GLU A 38 -5.72 1.78 -2.99
CA GLU A 38 -6.01 0.89 -4.13
C GLU A 38 -6.78 1.69 -5.20
N VAL A 39 -6.27 1.67 -6.43
CA VAL A 39 -6.85 2.35 -7.59
C VAL A 39 -7.08 1.36 -8.71
N ARG A 40 -8.03 1.64 -9.59
CA ARG A 40 -8.31 0.78 -10.74
C ARG A 40 -7.33 1.06 -11.86
N CYS A 41 -6.68 0.02 -12.36
CA CYS A 41 -5.91 0.12 -13.59
C CYS A 41 -6.89 0.10 -14.77
N SER A 42 -6.82 1.12 -15.63
CA SER A 42 -7.70 1.25 -16.81
C SER A 42 -7.04 0.75 -18.10
N GLU A 43 -5.91 0.04 -18.00
CA GLU A 43 -5.16 -0.46 -19.15
C GLU A 43 -5.61 -1.86 -19.62
N PRO A 44 -5.67 -2.10 -20.95
CA PRO A 44 -6.01 -3.40 -21.50
C PRO A 44 -4.88 -4.40 -21.22
N GLY A 45 -5.16 -5.40 -20.37
CA GLY A 45 -4.21 -6.48 -20.04
C GLY A 45 -3.60 -6.40 -18.64
N CYS A 46 -3.86 -5.33 -17.88
CA CYS A 46 -3.45 -5.24 -16.48
C CYS A 46 -4.53 -5.80 -15.52
N PRO A 47 -4.13 -6.28 -14.33
CA PRO A 47 -5.07 -6.60 -13.27
C PRO A 47 -5.94 -5.39 -12.95
N PRO A 48 -7.21 -5.59 -12.54
CA PRO A 48 -8.18 -4.51 -12.41
C PRO A 48 -7.84 -3.48 -11.34
N LEU A 49 -6.88 -3.78 -10.44
CA LEU A 49 -6.52 -2.99 -9.28
C LEU A 49 -4.99 -2.88 -9.16
N GLU A 50 -4.52 -1.68 -8.84
CA GLU A 50 -3.14 -1.34 -8.51
C GLU A 50 -3.12 -0.72 -7.11
N THR A 51 -2.11 -1.04 -6.32
CA THR A 51 -1.91 -0.46 -5.00
C THR A 51 -0.80 0.58 -5.06
N ILE A 52 -1.13 1.79 -4.65
CA ILE A 52 -0.19 2.90 -4.50
C ILE A 52 0.12 3.04 -3.02
N ILE A 53 1.41 2.96 -2.68
CA ILE A 53 1.93 3.19 -1.35
C ILE A 53 2.70 4.51 -1.39
N ALA A 54 2.23 5.52 -0.67
CA ALA A 54 2.91 6.79 -0.52
C ALA A 54 3.42 6.92 0.91
N VAL A 55 4.70 7.26 1.06
CA VAL A 55 5.37 7.54 2.32
C VAL A 55 5.73 9.01 2.31
N LEU A 56 5.26 9.73 3.33
CA LEU A 56 5.59 11.13 3.56
C LEU A 56 6.47 11.22 4.80
N GLU A 57 7.67 11.76 4.66
CA GLU A 57 8.66 11.88 5.73
C GLU A 57 9.16 13.31 5.88
N GLY A 58 9.15 13.80 7.12
CA GLY A 58 9.71 15.09 7.49
C GLY A 58 9.18 16.26 6.65
N CYS A 59 10.06 17.21 6.34
CA CYS A 59 9.71 18.48 5.70
C CYS A 59 9.76 18.38 4.16
N GLY A 60 9.00 17.46 3.58
CA GLY A 60 8.74 17.42 2.13
C GLY A 60 9.31 16.23 1.37
N ASP A 61 9.89 15.23 2.05
CA ASP A 61 10.31 14.00 1.39
C ASP A 61 9.06 13.13 1.16
N ARG A 62 8.62 13.06 -0.10
CA ARG A 62 7.45 12.26 -0.49
C ARG A 62 7.89 11.19 -1.45
N ARG A 63 7.85 9.96 -0.97
CA ARG A 63 8.22 8.76 -1.70
C ARG A 63 6.97 7.98 -2.05
N GLN A 64 6.88 7.46 -3.27
CA GLN A 64 5.74 6.61 -3.64
C GLN A 64 6.18 5.38 -4.43
N ALA A 65 5.51 4.27 -4.18
CA ALA A 65 5.67 3.00 -4.86
C ALA A 65 4.33 2.58 -5.45
N LYS A 66 4.36 2.01 -6.65
CA LYS A 66 3.18 1.52 -7.36
C LYS A 66 3.35 0.03 -7.61
N LEU A 67 2.35 -0.74 -7.21
CA LEU A 67 2.31 -2.18 -7.36
C LEU A 67 1.08 -2.54 -8.17
N HIS A 68 1.27 -3.09 -9.37
CA HIS A 68 0.18 -3.58 -10.25
C HIS A 68 -0.49 -4.85 -9.69
N LYS A 69 -0.95 -4.79 -8.45
CA LYS A 69 -1.62 -5.86 -7.69
C LYS A 69 -2.65 -5.22 -6.75
N ALA A 70 -3.74 -5.95 -6.48
CA ALA A 70 -4.71 -5.53 -5.47
C ALA A 70 -4.08 -5.55 -4.07
N VAL A 71 -4.58 -4.72 -3.14
CA VAL A 71 -4.03 -4.61 -1.77
C VAL A 71 -4.09 -5.96 -1.04
N GLN A 72 -5.10 -6.76 -1.38
CA GLN A 72 -5.36 -8.10 -0.87
C GLN A 72 -4.34 -9.15 -1.35
N GLU A 73 -3.66 -8.89 -2.46
CA GLU A 73 -2.66 -9.79 -3.06
C GLU A 73 -1.25 -9.43 -2.62
N ILE A 74 -1.03 -8.21 -2.11
CA ILE A 74 0.28 -7.76 -1.64
C ILE A 74 0.68 -8.51 -0.37
N ASP A 75 1.86 -9.10 -0.40
CA ASP A 75 2.50 -9.75 0.74
C ASP A 75 3.82 -9.06 1.14
N ALA A 76 4.43 -9.53 2.24
CA ALA A 76 5.64 -8.93 2.78
C ALA A 76 6.83 -8.99 1.80
N ASN A 77 6.91 -10.01 0.95
CA ASN A 77 7.95 -10.14 -0.07
C ASN A 77 7.77 -9.14 -1.21
N ASP A 78 6.52 -8.86 -1.62
CA ASP A 78 6.23 -7.75 -2.53
C ASP A 78 6.73 -6.42 -1.93
N ILE A 79 6.43 -6.16 -0.64
CA ILE A 79 6.92 -4.97 0.07
C ILE A 79 8.45 -4.93 0.18
N ALA A 80 9.11 -6.05 0.45
CA ALA A 80 10.57 -6.11 0.48
C ALA A 80 11.21 -5.83 -0.89
N GLY A 81 10.47 -6.10 -1.97
CA GLY A 81 10.90 -5.85 -3.35
C GLY A 81 10.52 -4.46 -3.89
N ILE A 82 9.71 -3.67 -3.19
CA ILE A 82 9.34 -2.34 -3.71
C ILE A 82 10.51 -1.39 -3.61
N THR A 83 10.66 -0.57 -4.65
CA THR A 83 11.56 0.56 -4.63
C THR A 83 10.71 1.82 -4.63
N PHE A 84 10.88 2.65 -3.62
CA PHE A 84 10.29 3.98 -3.63
C PHE A 84 11.00 4.86 -4.65
N GLY A 85 10.22 5.42 -5.58
CA GLY A 85 10.74 6.41 -6.53
C GLY A 85 10.89 7.80 -5.89
N PRO A 86 11.75 8.66 -6.47
CA PRO A 86 11.85 10.08 -6.12
C PRO A 86 10.60 10.88 -6.53
#